data_AF-A0A9E5BI87-F1
#
_entry.id   AF-A0A9E5BI87-F1
#
_cell.length_a   1.000
_cell.length_b   1.000
_cell.length_c   1.000
_cell.angle_alpha   90.00
_cell.angle_beta   90.00
_cell.angle_gamma   90.00
#
_symmetry.space_group_name_H-M   'P 1'
#
loop_
_entity.id
_entity.type
_entity.pdbx_description
1 polymer ?
#
loop_
_entity_poly.entity_id
_entity_poly.type
_entity_poly.pdbx_seq_one_letter_code
_entity_poly.pdbx_strand_id
1 'polypeptide(L)'
;MSAEDSAPSNQPPKFREGPFTYHQEVEVEIATLTNLGDGLGRVDGWVVFVTGALPGEKVVVRIWHNAANFSRGDLVRVIIPSADRVQPRCELFGECGGCQYQNMNYPAQLEWKRKQVAEVYERLGGLKMEIEPCFPSPKQYGYRSKITPHFLTPRRQDFPIGFLAAGTTRRVIDVPKCPLA
;
A
#
# COMPACT_ATOMS: atom_id res chain seq x y z
N MET A 1 35.48 8.30 -30.48
CA MET A 1 34.18 8.99 -30.29
C MET A 1 33.11 7.94 -30.47
N SER A 2 32.86 7.16 -29.43
CA SER A 2 31.86 6.09 -29.47
C SER A 2 30.57 6.67 -28.94
N ALA A 3 29.54 6.67 -29.78
CA ALA A 3 28.20 7.09 -29.44
C ALA A 3 27.67 6.18 -28.32
N GLU A 4 27.30 6.79 -27.20
CA GLU A 4 26.50 6.14 -26.17
C GLU A 4 25.08 6.03 -26.72
N ASP A 5 24.69 4.79 -27.06
CA ASP A 5 23.31 4.41 -27.34
C ASP A 5 22.48 4.63 -26.06
N SER A 6 21.91 5.82 -25.92
CA SER A 6 20.92 6.09 -24.88
C SER A 6 19.63 5.34 -25.23
N ALA A 7 19.36 4.25 -24.52
CA ALA A 7 18.09 3.55 -24.58
C ALA A 7 16.92 4.53 -24.41
N PRO A 8 15.79 4.36 -25.14
CA PRO A 8 14.66 5.27 -25.04
C PRO A 8 14.12 5.29 -23.61
N SER A 9 14.06 6.49 -23.04
CA SER A 9 13.51 6.74 -21.71
C SER A 9 12.07 6.21 -21.65
N ASN A 10 11.85 5.13 -20.87
CA ASN A 10 10.53 4.56 -20.60
C ASN A 10 9.74 5.41 -19.58
N GLN A 11 10.06 6.70 -19.47
CA GLN A 11 9.50 7.61 -18.47
C GLN A 11 8.18 8.18 -18.95
N PRO A 12 7.12 8.13 -18.14
CA PRO A 12 5.85 8.73 -18.52
C PRO A 12 6.02 10.26 -18.63
N PRO A 13 5.35 10.91 -19.59
CA PRO A 13 5.56 12.33 -19.92
C PRO A 13 5.21 13.32 -18.79
N LYS A 14 4.63 12.84 -17.68
CA LYS A 14 4.26 13.64 -16.50
C LYS A 14 5.11 13.34 -15.26
N PHE A 15 6.12 12.47 -15.35
CA PHE A 15 7.02 12.23 -14.23
C PHE A 15 7.92 13.43 -14.01
N ARG A 16 7.95 13.94 -12.78
CA ARG A 16 8.87 15.00 -12.38
C ARG A 16 10.14 14.35 -11.86
N GLU A 17 11.25 14.61 -12.53
CA GLU A 17 12.54 14.31 -11.93
C GLU A 17 12.68 15.11 -10.65
N GLY A 18 13.08 14.42 -9.58
CA GLY A 18 13.23 14.94 -8.24
C GLY A 18 14.49 14.34 -7.63
N PRO A 19 14.48 13.91 -6.35
CA PRO A 19 15.65 13.25 -5.76
C PRO A 19 15.92 11.86 -6.37
N PHE A 20 14.94 11.25 -7.04
CA PHE A 20 15.07 9.94 -7.67
C PHE A 20 14.63 9.98 -9.13
N THR A 21 15.28 9.16 -9.94
CA THR A 21 14.89 8.91 -11.34
C THR A 21 13.70 7.95 -11.42
N TYR A 22 13.01 7.93 -12.56
CA TYR A 22 11.88 7.02 -12.75
C TYR A 22 12.35 5.56 -12.68
N HIS A 23 11.64 4.76 -11.88
CA HIS A 23 11.96 3.36 -11.57
C HIS A 23 13.31 3.12 -10.90
N GLN A 24 13.94 4.15 -10.33
CA GLN A 24 15.07 3.93 -9.45
C GLN A 24 14.64 3.04 -8.29
N GLU A 25 15.43 1.98 -8.04
CA GLU A 25 15.28 1.14 -6.87
C GLU A 25 16.10 1.71 -5.71
N VAL A 26 15.46 1.93 -4.57
CA VAL A 26 16.09 2.48 -3.36
C VAL A 26 15.77 1.61 -2.16
N GLU A 27 16.72 1.48 -1.25
CA GLU A 27 16.48 0.84 0.04
C GLU A 27 15.83 1.82 1.01
N VAL A 28 14.76 1.39 1.68
CA VAL A 28 14.01 2.22 2.62
C VAL A 28 13.75 1.43 3.89
N GLU A 29 14.07 2.04 5.03
CA GLU A 29 13.61 1.56 6.35
C GLU A 29 12.25 2.17 6.66
N ILE A 30 11.28 1.31 6.96
CA ILE A 30 9.89 1.71 7.20
C ILE A 30 9.72 2.02 8.68
N ALA A 31 9.50 3.29 8.99
CA ALA A 31 9.37 3.78 10.36
C ALA A 31 7.94 3.67 10.89
N THR A 32 6.94 3.93 10.05
CA THR A 32 5.53 3.98 10.47
C THR A 32 4.57 3.70 9.31
N LEU A 33 3.28 3.60 9.62
CA LEU A 33 2.20 3.57 8.64
C LEU A 33 1.49 4.91 8.54
N THR A 34 0.97 5.21 7.36
CA THR A 34 -0.03 6.25 7.15
C THR A 34 -1.43 5.76 7.55
N ASN A 35 -2.39 6.68 7.64
CA ASN A 35 -3.80 6.37 7.83
C ASN A 35 -4.40 5.53 6.68
N LEU A 36 -3.80 5.57 5.49
CA LEU A 36 -4.20 4.75 4.34
C LEU A 36 -3.53 3.37 4.32
N GLY A 37 -2.61 3.12 5.25
CA GLY A 37 -1.89 1.86 5.36
C GLY A 37 -0.64 1.74 4.49
N ASP A 38 -0.22 2.84 3.84
CA ASP A 38 1.10 2.90 3.20
C ASP A 38 2.20 2.95 4.27
N GLY A 39 3.27 2.18 4.06
CA GLY A 39 4.52 2.31 4.81
C GLY A 39 5.19 3.64 4.52
N LEU A 40 5.77 4.26 5.54
CA LEU A 40 6.46 5.53 5.45
C LEU A 40 7.88 5.37 5.98
N GLY A 41 8.85 5.71 5.14
CA GLY A 41 10.26 5.76 5.48
C GLY A 41 10.92 7.04 4.97
N ARG A 42 12.21 7.19 5.25
CA ARG A 42 13.02 8.28 4.73
C ARG A 42 14.34 7.78 4.14
N VAL A 43 14.76 8.41 3.06
CA VAL A 43 16.07 8.24 2.43
C VAL A 43 16.71 9.61 2.39
N ASP A 44 17.83 9.81 3.07
CA ASP A 44 18.53 11.11 3.16
C ASP A 44 17.61 12.28 3.54
N GLY A 45 16.68 12.03 4.47
CA GLY A 45 15.68 13.00 4.92
C GLY A 45 14.44 13.13 4.03
N TRP A 46 14.46 12.60 2.81
CA TRP A 46 13.34 12.62 1.87
C TRP A 46 12.29 11.55 2.18
N VAL A 47 11.00 11.91 2.16
CA VAL A 47 9.89 11.02 2.52
C VAL A 47 9.56 10.07 1.36
N VAL A 48 9.48 8.78 1.64
CA VAL A 48 9.08 7.75 0.68
C VAL A 48 7.90 6.95 1.22
N PHE A 49 6.81 6.92 0.46
CA PHE A 49 5.63 6.10 0.73
C PHE A 49 5.69 4.78 -0.05
N VAL A 50 5.40 3.68 0.63
CA VAL A 50 5.55 2.32 0.11
C VAL A 50 4.30 1.50 0.47
N THR A 51 3.44 1.26 -0.51
CA THR A 51 2.24 0.44 -0.30
C THR A 51 2.63 -1.01 -0.02
N GLY A 52 2.03 -1.63 1.00
CA GLY A 52 2.29 -3.03 1.37
C GLY A 52 3.55 -3.27 2.19
N ALA A 53 4.32 -2.23 2.54
CA ALA A 53 5.44 -2.33 3.47
C ALA A 53 4.97 -2.06 4.91
N LEU A 54 5.57 -2.75 5.87
CA LEU A 54 5.20 -2.68 7.29
C LEU A 54 6.28 -2.00 8.13
N PRO A 55 5.95 -1.41 9.28
CA PRO A 55 6.94 -0.80 10.17
C PRO A 55 7.93 -1.82 10.72
N GLY A 56 9.18 -1.37 10.84
CA GLY A 56 10.33 -2.21 11.21
C GLY A 56 10.96 -2.96 10.04
N GLU A 57 10.44 -2.80 8.82
CA GLU A 57 11.00 -3.45 7.64
C GLU A 57 12.11 -2.65 6.99
N LYS A 58 13.05 -3.38 6.39
CA LYS A 58 13.94 -2.85 5.37
C LYS A 58 13.54 -3.41 4.01
N VAL A 59 13.22 -2.53 3.06
CA VAL A 59 12.63 -2.91 1.77
C VAL A 59 13.34 -2.27 0.59
N VAL A 60 13.26 -2.89 -0.58
CA VAL A 60 13.62 -2.26 -1.86
C VAL A 60 12.35 -1.73 -2.51
N VAL A 61 12.39 -0.45 -2.88
CA VAL A 61 11.26 0.30 -3.40
C VAL A 61 11.60 0.82 -4.78
N ARG A 62 10.71 0.62 -5.76
CA ARG A 62 10.84 1.17 -7.11
C ARG A 62 10.02 2.46 -7.21
N ILE A 63 10.68 3.59 -7.38
CA ILE A 63 10.02 4.90 -7.43
C ILE A 63 9.23 5.07 -8.72
N TRP A 64 7.93 5.34 -8.63
CA TRP A 64 7.08 5.61 -9.78
C TRP A 64 6.51 7.02 -9.80
N HIS A 65 6.59 7.77 -8.69
CA HIS A 65 6.14 9.16 -8.65
C HIS A 65 6.93 10.01 -7.64
N ASN A 66 7.38 11.18 -8.09
CA ASN A 66 7.89 12.23 -7.22
C ASN A 66 6.88 13.40 -7.15
N ALA A 67 6.55 13.79 -5.93
CA ALA A 67 5.84 15.02 -5.60
C ALA A 67 6.83 16.11 -5.16
N ALA A 68 6.31 17.25 -4.70
CA ALA A 68 7.14 18.37 -4.25
C ALA A 68 7.97 18.06 -3.00
N ASN A 69 7.51 17.16 -2.14
CA ASN A 69 8.11 16.88 -0.82
C ASN A 69 8.14 15.39 -0.44
N PHE A 70 7.77 14.50 -1.35
CA PHE A 70 7.79 13.06 -1.12
C PHE A 70 7.86 12.30 -2.44
N SER A 71 8.20 11.01 -2.35
CA SER A 71 8.09 10.05 -3.44
C SER A 71 7.15 8.91 -3.06
N ARG A 72 6.54 8.29 -4.07
CA ARG A 72 5.81 7.03 -3.96
C ARG A 72 6.53 5.97 -4.78
N GLY A 73 6.55 4.76 -4.25
CA GLY A 73 7.13 3.64 -4.96
C GLY A 73 6.45 2.32 -4.63
N ASP A 74 6.67 1.36 -5.52
CA ASP A 74 6.16 0.01 -5.39
C ASP A 74 7.15 -0.82 -4.58
N LEU A 75 6.63 -1.65 -3.68
CA LEU A 75 7.43 -2.62 -2.94
C LEU A 75 7.94 -3.69 -3.91
N VAL A 76 9.25 -3.73 -4.17
CA VAL A 76 9.87 -4.73 -5.05
C VAL A 76 10.17 -6.01 -4.26
N ARG A 77 10.83 -5.86 -3.11
CA ARG A 77 11.14 -6.97 -2.21
C ARG A 77 11.38 -6.48 -0.79
N VAL A 78 11.13 -7.37 0.17
CA VAL A 78 11.43 -7.16 1.58
C VAL A 78 12.80 -7.79 1.87
N ILE A 79 13.75 -6.99 2.36
CA ILE A 79 15.09 -7.44 2.75
C ILE A 79 15.04 -7.99 4.18
N ILE A 80 14.45 -7.21 5.08
CA ILE A 80 14.26 -7.57 6.50
C ILE A 80 12.76 -7.48 6.78
N PRO A 81 12.06 -8.60 6.98
CA PRO A 81 10.64 -8.60 7.27
C PRO A 81 10.35 -8.18 8.71
N SER A 82 9.19 -7.56 8.92
CA SER A 82 8.67 -7.28 10.25
C SER A 82 8.26 -8.58 10.93
N ALA A 83 8.41 -8.66 12.25
CA ALA A 83 7.90 -9.78 13.04
C ALA A 83 6.37 -9.95 12.88
N ASP A 84 5.67 -8.88 12.50
CA ASP A 84 4.23 -8.89 12.28
C ASP A 84 3.81 -9.28 10.86
N ARG A 85 4.76 -9.45 9.93
CA ARG A 85 4.44 -9.82 8.55
C ARG A 85 3.90 -11.25 8.50
N VAL A 86 2.78 -11.42 7.81
CA VAL A 86 2.16 -12.72 7.51
C VAL A 86 1.85 -12.83 6.03
N GLN A 87 1.73 -14.07 5.53
CA GLN A 87 1.28 -14.29 4.16
C GLN A 87 -0.22 -13.94 4.04
N PRO A 88 -0.62 -13.05 3.11
CA PRO A 88 -2.03 -12.77 2.85
C PRO A 88 -2.80 -14.03 2.45
N ARG A 89 -4.04 -14.16 2.93
CA ARG A 89 -4.93 -15.28 2.58
C ARG A 89 -5.58 -15.09 1.20
N CYS A 90 -5.70 -13.85 0.74
CA CYS A 90 -6.20 -13.52 -0.59
C CYS A 90 -5.04 -13.46 -1.59
N GLU A 91 -5.12 -14.26 -2.65
CA GLU A 91 -4.12 -14.27 -3.74
C GLU A 91 -4.05 -12.94 -4.48
N LEU A 92 -5.15 -12.17 -4.50
CA LEU A 92 -5.24 -10.86 -5.13
C LEU A 92 -4.83 -9.70 -4.20
N PHE A 93 -4.27 -9.99 -3.01
CA PHE A 93 -3.80 -8.92 -2.12
C PHE A 93 -2.65 -8.12 -2.78
N GLY A 94 -2.73 -6.79 -2.71
CA GLY A 94 -1.81 -5.88 -3.40
C GLY A 94 -2.26 -5.50 -4.80
N GLU A 95 -2.99 -6.37 -5.50
CA GLU A 95 -3.60 -6.05 -6.80
C GLU A 95 -5.04 -5.51 -6.65
N CYS A 96 -5.81 -6.11 -5.74
CA CYS A 96 -7.15 -5.70 -5.36
C CYS A 96 -7.10 -4.54 -4.36
N GLY A 97 -7.79 -3.44 -4.65
CA GLY A 97 -7.89 -2.29 -3.75
C GLY A 97 -8.78 -2.49 -2.52
N GLY A 98 -9.26 -3.71 -2.27
CA GLY A 98 -10.27 -3.99 -1.24
C GLY A 98 -9.73 -4.18 0.19
N CYS A 99 -8.43 -4.47 0.36
CA CYS A 99 -7.81 -4.79 1.65
C CYS A 99 -6.42 -4.14 1.77
N GLN A 100 -6.11 -3.57 2.95
CA GLN A 100 -4.85 -2.87 3.20
C GLN A 100 -3.83 -3.70 4.01
N TYR A 101 -4.28 -4.51 4.97
CA TYR A 101 -3.41 -5.11 5.99
C TYR A 101 -3.40 -6.65 6.04
N GLN A 102 -3.77 -7.36 4.96
CA GLN A 102 -3.73 -8.83 5.02
C GLN A 102 -2.32 -9.39 5.17
N ASN A 103 -1.29 -8.58 4.88
CA ASN A 103 0.11 -8.93 5.11
C ASN A 103 0.59 -8.67 6.55
N MET A 104 -0.27 -8.20 7.46
CA MET A 104 0.03 -7.94 8.87
C MET A 104 -0.79 -8.86 9.77
N ASN A 105 -0.20 -9.41 10.83
CA ASN A 105 -0.94 -10.22 11.80
C ASN A 105 -2.05 -9.42 12.48
N TYR A 106 -3.09 -10.11 12.95
CA TYR A 106 -4.29 -9.45 13.45
C TYR A 106 -4.07 -8.63 14.74
N PRO A 107 -3.29 -9.10 15.75
CA PRO A 107 -2.96 -8.27 16.92
C PRO A 107 -2.31 -6.95 16.56
N ALA A 108 -1.33 -6.96 15.65
CA ALA A 108 -0.67 -5.74 15.19
C ALA A 108 -1.64 -4.81 14.45
N GLN A 109 -2.59 -5.34 13.66
CA GLN A 109 -3.63 -4.51 13.03
C GLN A 109 -4.46 -3.75 14.05
N LEU A 110 -4.81 -4.37 15.18
CA LEU A 110 -5.59 -3.74 16.25
C LEU A 110 -4.78 -2.63 16.93
N GLU A 111 -3.50 -2.91 17.23
CA GLU A 111 -2.61 -1.93 17.85
C GLU A 111 -2.36 -0.73 16.92
N TRP A 112 -2.16 -0.96 15.63
CA TRP A 112 -2.00 0.12 14.66
C TRP A 112 -3.25 0.99 14.53
N LYS A 113 -4.45 0.40 14.58
CA LYS A 113 -5.71 1.18 14.59
C LYS A 113 -5.82 2.03 15.85
N ARG A 114 -5.50 1.45 17.02
CA ARG A 114 -5.47 2.18 18.31
C ARG A 114 -4.50 3.35 18.26
N LYS A 115 -3.28 3.10 17.78
CA LYS A 115 -2.24 4.13 17.61
C LYS A 115 -2.68 5.24 16.67
N GLN A 116 -3.31 4.93 15.54
CA GLN A 116 -3.81 5.95 14.62
C GLN A 116 -4.85 6.85 15.25
N VAL A 117 -5.77 6.30 16.06
CA VAL A 117 -6.74 7.09 16.82
C VAL A 117 -6.02 8.00 17.81
N ALA A 118 -5.06 7.48 18.58
CA ALA A 118 -4.28 8.28 19.53
C ALA A 118 -3.53 9.43 18.84
N GLU A 119 -2.88 9.17 17.70
CA GLU A 119 -2.20 10.20 16.91
C GLU A 119 -3.14 11.28 16.39
N VAL A 120 -4.39 10.93 16.04
CA VAL A 120 -5.40 11.91 15.61
C VAL A 120 -5.81 12.81 16.77
N TYR A 121 -6.09 12.25 17.96
CA TYR A 121 -6.41 13.05 19.15
C TYR A 121 -5.29 14.01 19.53
N GLU A 122 -4.05 13.53 19.51
CA GLU A 122 -2.90 14.35 19.88
C GLU A 122 -2.62 15.43 18.83
N ARG A 123 -2.51 15.07 17.55
CA ARG A 123 -2.05 15.99 16.50
C ARG A 123 -3.12 16.93 15.98
N LEU A 124 -4.36 16.47 15.86
CA LEU A 124 -5.47 17.28 15.34
C LEU A 124 -6.32 17.85 16.48
N GLY A 125 -6.51 17.09 17.55
CA GLY A 125 -7.30 17.51 18.70
C GLY A 125 -6.52 18.30 19.75
N GLY A 126 -5.19 18.20 19.79
CA GLY A 126 -4.39 18.79 20.87
C GLY A 126 -4.62 18.11 22.23
N LEU A 127 -5.20 16.90 22.23
CA LEU A 127 -5.60 16.17 23.44
C LEU A 127 -4.68 14.97 23.63
N LYS A 128 -4.00 14.91 24.78
CA LYS A 128 -3.28 13.71 25.22
C LYS A 128 -4.18 12.92 26.15
N MET A 129 -4.67 11.79 25.66
CA MET A 129 -5.51 10.89 26.44
C MET A 129 -5.18 9.43 26.12
N GLU A 130 -5.45 8.57 27.08
CA GLU A 130 -5.34 7.13 26.87
C GLU A 130 -6.49 6.65 25.98
N ILE A 131 -6.14 5.90 24.93
CA ILE A 131 -7.11 5.28 24.03
C ILE A 131 -7.25 3.83 24.43
N GLU A 132 -8.47 3.34 24.62
CA GLU A 132 -8.72 1.93 24.94
C GLU A 132 -8.29 0.97 23.79
N PRO A 133 -7.98 -0.29 24.09
CA PRO A 133 -7.71 -1.30 23.07
C PRO A 133 -8.86 -1.46 22.06
N CYS A 134 -8.52 -1.74 20.80
CA CYS A 134 -9.53 -2.00 19.76
C CYS A 134 -10.28 -3.31 20.03
N PHE A 135 -11.62 -3.26 19.96
CA PHE A 135 -12.44 -4.46 20.01
C PHE A 135 -12.21 -5.35 18.77
N PRO A 136 -11.82 -6.61 18.93
CA PRO A 136 -11.61 -7.50 17.80
C PRO A 136 -12.95 -7.94 17.18
N SER A 137 -12.99 -8.01 15.85
CA SER A 137 -14.01 -8.78 15.13
C SER A 137 -14.01 -10.25 15.59
N PRO A 138 -15.18 -10.87 15.83
CA PRO A 138 -15.29 -12.30 16.09
C PRO A 138 -14.80 -13.18 14.94
N LYS A 139 -14.82 -12.63 13.71
CA LYS A 139 -14.35 -13.30 12.49
C LYS A 139 -13.36 -12.41 11.74
N GLN A 140 -12.15 -12.93 11.50
CA GLN A 140 -11.13 -12.23 10.69
C GLN A 140 -11.38 -12.39 9.17
N TYR A 141 -12.12 -13.43 8.78
CA TYR A 141 -12.47 -13.78 7.40
C TYR A 141 -13.94 -14.20 7.33
N GLY A 142 -14.57 -14.10 6.16
CA GLY A 142 -16.00 -14.41 5.98
C GLY A 142 -16.91 -13.55 6.87
N TYR A 143 -16.51 -12.30 7.14
CA TYR A 143 -17.27 -11.36 7.96
C TYR A 143 -18.14 -10.42 7.13
N ARG A 144 -17.85 -10.24 5.83
CA ARG A 144 -18.63 -9.37 4.94
C ARG A 144 -19.88 -10.13 4.46
N SER A 145 -21.02 -9.82 5.06
CA SER A 145 -22.32 -10.34 4.62
C SER A 145 -22.78 -9.79 3.25
N LYS A 146 -22.16 -8.70 2.77
CA LYS A 146 -22.45 -8.08 1.49
C LYS A 146 -21.16 -7.62 0.80
N ILE A 147 -21.08 -7.87 -0.49
CA ILE A 147 -20.09 -7.28 -1.41
C ILE A 147 -20.81 -6.69 -2.62
N THR A 148 -20.22 -5.64 -3.21
CA THR A 148 -20.73 -5.00 -4.42
C THR A 148 -19.65 -5.04 -5.50
N PRO A 149 -19.62 -6.10 -6.34
CA PRO A 149 -18.69 -6.15 -7.46
C PRO A 149 -19.01 -5.07 -8.50
N HIS A 150 -17.96 -4.48 -9.06
CA HIS A 150 -17.99 -3.62 -10.22
C HIS A 150 -17.84 -4.46 -11.48
N PHE A 151 -18.56 -4.05 -12.53
CA PHE A 151 -18.39 -4.53 -13.89
C PHE A 151 -18.64 -3.37 -14.84
N LEU A 152 -18.03 -3.42 -16.02
CA LEU A 152 -18.29 -2.46 -17.08
C LEU A 152 -19.40 -2.98 -17.98
N THR A 153 -20.16 -2.09 -18.62
CA THR A 153 -21.16 -2.48 -19.62
C THR A 153 -20.50 -3.41 -20.64
N PRO A 154 -21.04 -4.63 -20.85
CA PRO A 154 -20.36 -5.64 -21.66
C PRO A 154 -20.20 -5.16 -23.10
N ARG A 155 -18.97 -5.02 -23.58
CA ARG A 155 -18.65 -4.88 -25.01
C ARG A 155 -18.12 -6.18 -25.63
N ARG A 156 -17.85 -7.19 -24.80
CA ARG A 156 -17.31 -8.53 -25.13
C ARG A 156 -17.91 -9.57 -24.17
N GLN A 157 -17.86 -10.86 -24.53
CA GLN A 157 -18.37 -11.97 -23.71
C GLN A 157 -17.55 -12.17 -22.41
N ASP A 158 -16.23 -12.00 -22.47
CA ASP A 158 -15.35 -12.08 -21.29
C ASP A 158 -15.02 -10.68 -20.77
N PHE A 159 -15.56 -10.33 -19.61
CA PHE A 159 -15.26 -9.09 -18.91
C PHE A 159 -15.08 -9.32 -17.41
N PRO A 160 -14.18 -8.58 -16.74
CA PRO A 160 -13.90 -8.78 -15.33
C PRO A 160 -15.08 -8.34 -14.46
N ILE A 161 -15.41 -9.17 -13.46
CA ILE A 161 -16.39 -8.85 -12.43
C ILE A 161 -15.67 -8.92 -11.09
N GLY A 162 -15.55 -7.79 -10.40
CA GLY A 162 -14.80 -7.77 -9.16
C GLY A 162 -14.63 -6.38 -8.58
N PHE A 163 -13.41 -6.03 -8.16
CA PHE A 163 -13.14 -4.76 -7.48
C PHE A 163 -12.20 -3.87 -8.29
N LEU A 164 -12.02 -2.62 -7.87
CA LEU A 164 -11.03 -1.75 -8.47
C LEU A 164 -9.61 -2.23 -8.12
N ALA A 165 -8.71 -2.17 -9.10
CA ALA A 165 -7.31 -2.43 -8.86
C ALA A 165 -6.74 -1.37 -7.91
N ALA A 166 -5.84 -1.79 -7.02
CA ALA A 166 -5.14 -0.91 -6.09
C ALA A 166 -4.49 0.27 -6.85
N GLY A 167 -4.62 1.47 -6.29
CA GLY A 167 -4.09 2.69 -6.90
C GLY A 167 -4.83 3.20 -8.15
N THR A 168 -5.92 2.55 -8.58
CA THR A 168 -6.68 2.96 -9.77
C THR A 168 -8.14 3.27 -9.47
N THR A 169 -8.76 4.11 -10.30
CA THR A 169 -10.19 4.50 -10.17
C THR A 169 -11.08 3.89 -11.25
N ARG A 170 -10.50 3.21 -12.24
CA ARG A 170 -11.22 2.74 -13.44
C ARG A 170 -10.93 1.29 -13.84
N ARG A 171 -9.81 0.71 -13.39
CA ARG A 171 -9.43 -0.64 -13.77
C ARG A 171 -10.12 -1.62 -12.83
N VAL A 172 -11.05 -2.41 -13.36
CA VAL A 172 -11.67 -3.51 -12.64
C VAL A 172 -10.78 -4.74 -12.77
N ILE A 173 -10.54 -5.42 -11.65
CA ILE A 173 -9.91 -6.74 -11.61
C ILE A 173 -10.99 -7.80 -11.44
N ASP A 174 -10.80 -8.96 -12.06
CA ASP A 174 -11.68 -10.09 -11.87
C ASP A 174 -11.41 -10.74 -10.52
N VAL A 175 -12.46 -11.03 -9.76
CA VAL A 175 -12.34 -11.54 -8.38
C VAL A 175 -13.20 -12.79 -8.23
N PRO A 176 -12.64 -14.01 -8.47
CA PRO A 176 -13.41 -15.25 -8.41
C PRO A 176 -13.80 -15.62 -6.97
N LYS A 177 -12.98 -15.22 -5.98
CA LYS A 177 -13.23 -15.50 -4.56
C LYS A 177 -12.68 -14.37 -3.69
N CYS A 178 -13.48 -13.92 -2.72
CA CYS A 178 -13.05 -12.96 -1.71
C CYS A 178 -13.07 -13.63 -0.34
N PRO A 179 -11.91 -13.90 0.32
CA PRO A 179 -11.87 -14.54 1.64
C PRO A 179 -12.56 -13.74 2.76
N LEU A 180 -12.87 -12.46 2.53
CA LEU A 180 -13.58 -11.63 3.48
C LEU A 180 -15.10 -11.83 3.43
N ALA A 181 -15.63 -12.32 2.31
CA ALA A 181 -17.04 -12.60 2.09
C ALA A 181 -17.39 -14.06 2.42
#